data_AF-A0A9D5ELM0-F1
#
_entry.id   AF-A0A9D5ELM0-F1
#
_cell.length_a   1.000
_cell.length_b   1.000
_cell.length_c   1.000
_cell.angle_alpha   90.00
_cell.angle_beta   90.00
_cell.angle_gamma   90.00
#
_symmetry.space_group_name_H-M   'P 1'
#
loop_
_entity.id
_entity.type
_entity.pdbx_description
1 polymer ?
#
loop_
_entity_poly.entity_id
_entity_poly.type
_entity_poly.pdbx_seq_one_letter_code
_entity_poly.pdbx_strand_id
1 'polypeptide(L)'
;MESWRLVWREGFVPVVSTSGLEALRAALQSDDPRLTQGSTTTPPPLMCVQDWPVEAACALGFCGWQGDDLETVGQVEEFFARLCFEADQRLGEPAACRWFLNWFDDTPRAEMRRELLAEVELALAERVPIERAVPVVEMQEKTETAAA
;
A
#
# COMPACT_ATOMS: atom_id res chain seq x y z
N MET A 1 11.11 -11.19 -13.68
CA MET A 1 10.06 -10.53 -12.90
C MET A 1 9.34 -9.59 -13.86
N GLU A 2 8.01 -9.57 -13.87
CA GLU A 2 7.26 -8.61 -14.68
C GLU A 2 7.55 -7.19 -14.20
N SER A 3 7.73 -6.23 -15.12
CA SER A 3 8.15 -4.87 -14.77
C SER A 3 7.20 -4.18 -13.79
N TRP A 4 5.89 -4.46 -13.88
CA TRP A 4 4.91 -3.92 -12.94
C TRP A 4 5.10 -4.45 -11.51
N ARG A 5 5.44 -5.74 -11.34
CA ARG A 5 5.72 -6.33 -10.01
C ARG A 5 7.00 -5.80 -9.41
N LEU A 6 8.01 -5.55 -10.23
CA LEU A 6 9.25 -4.90 -9.79
C LEU A 6 8.95 -3.52 -9.22
N VAL A 7 8.20 -2.69 -9.97
CA VAL A 7 7.82 -1.34 -9.54
C VAL A 7 6.95 -1.38 -8.30
N TRP A 8 6.00 -2.32 -8.22
CA TRP A 8 5.19 -2.50 -7.04
C TRP A 8 6.06 -2.83 -5.81
N ARG A 9 6.86 -3.90 -5.88
CA ARG A 9 7.61 -4.42 -4.72
C ARG A 9 8.77 -3.55 -4.28
N GLU A 10 9.52 -2.99 -5.22
CA GLU A 10 10.75 -2.24 -4.92
C GLU A 10 10.53 -0.73 -4.98
N GLY A 11 9.55 -0.26 -5.74
CA GLY A 11 9.17 1.14 -5.85
C GLY A 11 8.13 1.55 -4.81
N PHE A 12 6.91 1.02 -4.91
CA PHE A 12 5.75 1.50 -4.13
C PHE A 12 5.60 0.88 -2.74
N VAL A 13 5.71 -0.45 -2.63
CA VAL A 13 5.54 -1.15 -1.34
C VAL A 13 6.40 -0.54 -0.25
N PRO A 14 7.66 -0.13 -0.45
CA PRO A 14 8.45 0.44 0.64
C PRO A 14 8.03 1.83 1.13
N VAL A 15 7.15 2.53 0.41
CA VAL A 15 6.76 3.93 0.68
C VAL A 15 5.26 4.11 0.92
N VAL A 16 4.45 3.11 0.62
CA VAL A 16 3.04 3.05 1.02
C VAL A 16 2.94 2.65 2.50
N SER A 17 2.06 3.31 3.27
CA SER A 17 1.83 2.98 4.68
C SER A 17 1.21 1.59 4.84
N THR A 18 1.25 1.02 6.07
CA THR A 18 0.60 -0.28 6.31
C THR A 18 -0.92 -0.14 6.23
N SER A 19 -1.47 0.94 6.76
CA SER A 19 -2.89 1.27 6.64
C SER A 19 -3.32 1.44 5.18
N GLY A 20 -2.49 2.07 4.34
CA GLY A 20 -2.70 2.16 2.89
C GLY A 20 -2.80 0.80 2.22
N LEU A 21 -1.87 -0.12 2.51
CA LEU A 21 -1.92 -1.49 2.00
C LEU A 21 -3.14 -2.27 2.52
N GLU A 22 -3.53 -2.09 3.78
CA GLU A 22 -4.72 -2.74 4.36
C GLU A 22 -6.01 -2.24 3.72
N ALA A 23 -6.13 -0.93 3.50
CA ALA A 23 -7.26 -0.32 2.80
C ALA A 23 -7.35 -0.82 1.35
N LEU A 24 -6.23 -0.87 0.64
CA LEU A 24 -6.18 -1.39 -0.72
C LEU A 24 -6.54 -2.89 -0.76
N ARG A 25 -6.04 -3.70 0.18
CA ARG A 25 -6.44 -5.12 0.31
C ARG A 25 -7.95 -5.27 0.42
N ALA A 26 -8.58 -4.51 1.32
CA ALA A 26 -10.02 -4.57 1.54
C ALA A 26 -10.82 -4.18 0.27
N ALA A 27 -10.38 -3.14 -0.43
CA ALA A 27 -10.99 -2.71 -1.69
C ALA A 27 -10.88 -3.77 -2.80
N LEU A 28 -9.69 -4.37 -2.95
CA LEU A 28 -9.46 -5.43 -3.94
C LEU A 28 -10.25 -6.71 -3.62
N GLN A 29 -10.36 -7.09 -2.35
CA GLN A 29 -11.15 -8.27 -1.94
C GLN A 29 -12.64 -8.08 -2.22
N SER A 30 -13.18 -6.90 -1.92
CA SER A 30 -14.61 -6.59 -2.05
C SER A 30 -15.05 -6.14 -3.44
N ASP A 31 -14.11 -5.97 -4.38
CA ASP A 31 -14.38 -5.34 -5.68
C ASP A 31 -14.93 -3.91 -5.56
N ASP A 32 -14.38 -3.12 -4.64
CA ASP A 32 -14.89 -1.78 -4.33
C ASP A 32 -14.96 -0.89 -5.60
N PRO A 33 -16.14 -0.38 -5.97
CA PRO A 33 -16.29 0.45 -7.17
C PRO A 33 -15.56 1.80 -7.06
N ARG A 34 -15.18 2.23 -5.85
CA ARG A 34 -14.39 3.45 -5.61
C ARG A 34 -12.89 3.26 -5.90
N LEU A 35 -12.44 2.02 -6.10
CA LEU A 35 -11.12 1.72 -6.66
C LEU A 35 -11.22 1.70 -8.18
N THR A 36 -10.78 2.77 -8.84
CA THR A 36 -10.97 2.99 -10.29
C THR A 36 -9.68 2.86 -11.08
N GLN A 37 -9.79 2.50 -12.37
CA GLN A 37 -8.67 2.49 -13.34
C GLN A 37 -8.79 3.72 -14.25
N GLY A 38 -7.66 4.18 -14.81
CA GLY A 38 -7.57 5.25 -15.81
C GLY A 38 -7.63 6.69 -15.27
N SER A 39 -7.63 6.88 -13.94
CA SER A 39 -7.57 8.21 -13.31
C SER A 39 -7.00 8.13 -11.89
N THR A 40 -6.25 9.15 -11.45
CA THR A 40 -5.74 9.23 -10.08
C THR A 40 -6.88 9.35 -9.06
N THR A 41 -7.82 10.26 -9.33
CA THR A 41 -8.97 10.58 -8.48
C THR A 41 -10.23 10.83 -9.34
N THR A 42 -11.38 10.69 -8.70
CA THR A 42 -12.67 11.22 -9.16
C THR A 42 -13.16 12.25 -8.13
N PRO A 43 -13.42 13.51 -8.54
CA PRO A 43 -13.20 14.06 -9.87
C PRO A 43 -11.70 14.14 -10.25
N PRO A 44 -11.34 14.20 -11.55
CA PRO A 44 -9.94 14.29 -11.98
C PRO A 44 -9.23 15.52 -11.39
N PRO A 45 -7.90 15.47 -11.18
CA PRO A 45 -7.13 16.48 -10.46
C PRO A 45 -6.94 17.78 -11.26
N LEU A 46 -8.02 18.51 -11.50
CA LEU A 46 -8.02 19.84 -12.11
C LEU A 46 -7.83 20.91 -11.03
N MET A 47 -7.18 22.02 -11.39
CA MET A 47 -6.91 23.12 -10.46
C MET A 47 -8.17 23.68 -9.76
N CYS A 48 -9.33 23.65 -10.42
CA CYS A 48 -10.58 24.18 -9.87
C CYS A 48 -11.29 23.25 -8.88
N VAL A 49 -10.85 22.00 -8.73
CA VAL A 49 -11.47 20.99 -7.86
C VAL A 49 -10.50 20.48 -6.78
N GLN A 50 -9.35 21.13 -6.58
CA GLN A 50 -8.32 20.70 -5.63
C GLN A 50 -8.84 20.54 -4.20
N ASP A 51 -9.74 21.43 -3.77
CA ASP A 51 -10.34 21.41 -2.43
C ASP A 51 -11.60 20.53 -2.34
N TRP A 52 -12.00 19.89 -3.44
CA TRP A 52 -13.20 19.04 -3.45
C TRP A 52 -12.88 17.67 -2.84
N PRO A 53 -13.88 17.01 -2.23
CA PRO A 53 -13.70 15.67 -1.69
C PRO A 53 -13.41 14.65 -2.80
N VAL A 54 -12.63 13.62 -2.47
CA VAL A 54 -12.43 12.45 -3.35
C VAL A 54 -13.62 11.50 -3.25
N GLU A 55 -14.08 11.02 -4.40
CA GLU A 55 -15.20 10.07 -4.54
C GLU A 55 -14.73 8.67 -4.98
N ALA A 56 -13.60 8.60 -5.70
CA ALA A 56 -12.92 7.38 -6.12
C ALA A 56 -11.45 7.66 -6.43
N ALA A 57 -10.59 6.63 -6.44
CA ALA A 57 -9.17 6.78 -6.75
C ALA A 57 -8.53 5.51 -7.34
N CYS A 58 -7.38 5.66 -8.01
CA CYS A 58 -6.53 4.53 -8.40
C CYS A 58 -5.92 3.82 -7.18
N ALA A 59 -5.25 2.68 -7.36
CA ALA A 59 -4.66 1.93 -6.25
C ALA A 59 -3.78 2.78 -5.33
N LEU A 60 -2.93 3.64 -5.90
CA LEU A 60 -2.06 4.51 -5.10
C LEU A 60 -2.84 5.62 -4.40
N GLY A 61 -3.75 6.30 -5.10
CA GLY A 61 -4.59 7.34 -4.51
C GLY A 61 -5.50 6.79 -3.41
N PHE A 62 -6.00 5.56 -3.57
CA PHE A 62 -6.84 4.87 -2.60
C PHE A 62 -6.09 4.57 -1.30
N CYS A 63 -4.79 4.24 -1.38
CA CYS A 63 -3.94 4.09 -0.20
C CYS A 63 -3.88 5.38 0.62
N GLY A 64 -3.67 6.53 -0.03
CA GLY A 64 -3.65 7.82 0.65
C GLY A 64 -5.01 8.22 1.19
N TRP A 65 -6.07 8.06 0.38
CA TRP A 65 -7.43 8.43 0.75
C TRP A 65 -8.01 7.60 1.88
N GLN A 66 -8.08 6.27 1.71
CA GLN A 66 -8.75 5.38 2.67
C GLN A 66 -7.80 4.82 3.72
N GLY A 67 -6.49 4.93 3.54
CA GLY A 67 -5.49 4.43 4.49
C GLY A 67 -4.77 5.51 5.29
N ASP A 68 -4.57 6.70 4.73
CA ASP A 68 -3.83 7.81 5.38
C ASP A 68 -4.73 9.04 5.63
N ASP A 69 -6.05 8.85 5.60
CA ASP A 69 -7.07 9.85 5.91
C ASP A 69 -6.97 11.16 5.09
N LEU A 70 -6.48 11.10 3.85
CA LEU A 70 -6.50 12.25 2.93
C LEU A 70 -7.94 12.47 2.42
N GLU A 71 -8.41 13.70 2.35
CA GLU A 71 -9.82 13.99 2.05
C GLU A 71 -10.03 14.60 0.66
N THR A 72 -9.10 15.45 0.21
CA THR A 72 -9.29 16.26 -1.00
C THR A 72 -8.55 15.74 -2.22
N VAL A 73 -9.05 16.10 -3.40
CA VAL A 73 -8.42 15.79 -4.68
C VAL A 73 -6.96 16.23 -4.71
N GLY A 74 -6.66 17.43 -4.19
CA GLY A 74 -5.30 17.96 -4.16
C GLY A 74 -4.37 17.20 -3.23
N GLN A 75 -4.85 16.81 -2.04
CA GLN A 75 -4.06 15.99 -1.11
C GLN A 75 -3.70 14.64 -1.72
N VAL A 76 -4.67 13.97 -2.34
CA VAL A 76 -4.46 12.65 -2.95
C VAL A 76 -3.57 12.74 -4.20
N GLU A 77 -3.70 13.81 -5.00
CA GLU A 77 -2.81 14.04 -6.15
C GLU A 77 -1.37 14.31 -5.71
N GLU A 78 -1.15 15.13 -4.68
CA GLU A 78 0.18 15.39 -4.13
C GLU A 78 0.80 14.09 -3.58
N PHE A 79 0.02 13.30 -2.85
CA PHE A 79 0.42 11.99 -2.37
C PHE A 79 0.81 11.05 -3.52
N PHE A 80 -0.01 10.97 -4.56
CA PHE A 80 0.26 10.17 -5.75
C PHE A 80 1.56 10.60 -6.44
N ALA A 81 1.73 11.90 -6.67
CA ALA A 81 2.93 12.45 -7.30
C ALA A 81 4.19 12.14 -6.48
N ARG A 82 4.11 12.25 -5.14
CA ARG A 82 5.20 11.90 -4.23
C ARG A 82 5.55 10.41 -4.32
N LEU A 83 4.56 9.51 -4.30
CA LEU A 83 4.82 8.07 -4.43
C LEU A 83 5.49 7.73 -5.77
N CYS A 84 5.02 8.31 -6.87
CA CYS A 84 5.63 8.13 -8.19
C CYS A 84 7.08 8.60 -8.21
N PHE A 85 7.35 9.79 -7.66
CA PHE A 85 8.72 10.31 -7.55
C PHE A 85 9.62 9.39 -6.69
N GLU A 86 9.15 8.95 -5.53
CA GLU A 86 9.91 8.08 -4.65
C GLU A 86 10.19 6.71 -5.28
N ALA A 87 9.23 6.13 -6.00
CA ALA A 87 9.41 4.88 -6.74
C ALA A 87 10.47 5.03 -7.84
N ASP A 88 10.42 6.11 -8.62
CA ASP A 88 11.41 6.41 -9.66
C ASP A 88 12.82 6.57 -9.08
N GLN A 89 12.94 7.28 -7.96
CA GLN A 89 14.23 7.45 -7.27
C GLN A 89 14.79 6.14 -6.75
N ARG A 90 13.93 5.27 -6.17
CA ARG A 90 14.33 3.96 -5.66
C ARG A 90 14.83 3.03 -6.76
N LEU A 91 14.18 3.07 -7.91
CA LEU A 91 14.53 2.23 -9.06
C LEU A 91 15.68 2.81 -9.90
N GLY A 92 16.06 4.07 -9.66
CA GLY A 92 17.11 4.76 -10.41
C GLY A 92 16.74 5.02 -11.87
N GLU A 93 15.45 4.99 -12.20
CA GLU A 93 14.94 5.17 -13.57
C GLU A 93 13.82 6.22 -13.59
N PRO A 94 13.95 7.28 -14.43
CA PRO A 94 12.89 8.25 -14.62
C PRO A 94 11.60 7.62 -15.15
N ALA A 95 10.48 7.95 -14.51
CA ALA A 95 9.14 7.45 -14.83
C ALA A 95 9.07 5.92 -14.86
N ALA A 96 9.82 5.22 -14.02
CA ALA A 96 9.68 3.78 -13.81
C ALA A 96 8.27 3.42 -13.30
N CYS A 97 7.66 4.31 -12.52
CA CYS A 97 6.27 4.21 -12.04
C CYS A 97 5.27 3.87 -13.16
N ARG A 98 5.51 4.34 -14.40
CA ARG A 98 4.66 4.10 -15.57
C ARG A 98 4.41 2.62 -15.85
N TRP A 99 5.36 1.73 -15.53
CA TRP A 99 5.18 0.31 -15.82
C TRP A 99 4.11 -0.32 -14.95
N PHE A 100 3.99 0.11 -13.69
CA PHE A 100 2.88 -0.28 -12.84
C PHE A 100 1.59 0.41 -13.26
N LEU A 101 1.61 1.72 -13.52
CA LEU A 101 0.41 2.48 -13.85
C LEU A 101 -0.23 2.00 -15.15
N ASN A 102 0.56 1.81 -16.21
CA ASN A 102 0.05 1.29 -17.48
C ASN A 102 -0.49 -0.13 -17.33
N TRP A 103 0.21 -1.01 -16.61
CA TRP A 103 -0.31 -2.34 -16.32
C TRP A 103 -1.62 -2.27 -15.53
N PHE A 104 -1.69 -1.43 -14.50
CA PHE A 104 -2.88 -1.27 -13.67
C PHE A 104 -4.07 -0.77 -14.50
N ASP A 105 -3.86 0.17 -15.42
CA ASP A 105 -4.93 0.76 -16.22
C ASP A 105 -5.35 -0.12 -17.41
N ASP A 106 -4.41 -0.80 -18.06
CA ASP A 106 -4.67 -1.60 -19.28
C ASP A 106 -5.14 -3.04 -18.97
N THR A 107 -4.87 -3.56 -17.77
CA THR A 107 -5.24 -4.93 -17.39
C THR A 107 -6.74 -5.02 -17.07
N PRO A 108 -7.47 -6.04 -17.57
CA PRO A 108 -8.87 -6.24 -17.23
C PRO A 108 -9.09 -6.27 -15.70
N ARG A 109 -10.09 -5.53 -15.21
CA ARG A 109 -10.33 -5.31 -13.77
C ARG A 109 -10.24 -6.57 -12.91
N ALA A 110 -10.84 -7.68 -13.36
CA ALA A 110 -10.83 -8.94 -12.60
C ALA A 110 -9.43 -9.55 -12.48
N GLU A 111 -8.61 -9.44 -13.53
CA GLU A 111 -7.22 -9.89 -13.54
C GLU A 111 -6.35 -8.96 -12.70
N MET A 112 -6.46 -7.64 -12.91
CA MET A 112 -5.76 -6.63 -12.11
C MET A 112 -6.03 -6.84 -10.62
N ARG A 113 -7.30 -7.01 -10.23
CA ARG A 113 -7.68 -7.24 -8.83
C ARG A 113 -7.01 -8.47 -8.24
N ARG A 114 -7.12 -9.60 -8.93
CA ARG A 114 -6.58 -10.88 -8.46
C ARG A 114 -5.06 -10.80 -8.27
N GLU A 115 -4.36 -10.19 -9.22
CA GLU A 115 -2.91 -10.15 -9.20
C GLU A 115 -2.36 -9.10 -8.24
N LEU A 116 -2.95 -7.91 -8.21
CA LEU A 116 -2.54 -6.88 -7.25
C LEU A 116 -2.86 -7.31 -5.81
N LEU A 117 -3.98 -8.00 -5.58
CA LEU A 117 -4.31 -8.52 -4.25
C LEU A 117 -3.23 -9.47 -3.72
N ALA A 118 -2.75 -10.39 -4.55
CA ALA A 118 -1.68 -11.31 -4.15
C ALA A 118 -0.39 -10.58 -3.75
N GLU A 119 -0.05 -9.51 -4.47
CA GLU A 119 1.12 -8.69 -4.17
C GLU A 119 0.95 -7.80 -2.92
N VAL A 120 -0.27 -7.30 -2.67
CA VAL A 120 -0.62 -6.58 -1.44
C VAL A 120 -0.57 -7.50 -0.22
N GLU A 121 -1.13 -8.70 -0.33
CA GLU A 121 -1.11 -9.70 0.75
C GLU A 121 0.31 -10.16 1.08
N LEU A 122 1.16 -10.34 0.05
CA LEU A 122 2.57 -10.62 0.24
C LEU A 122 3.27 -9.48 1.01
N ALA A 123 3.08 -8.23 0.58
CA ALA A 123 3.68 -7.07 1.23
C ALA A 123 3.23 -6.91 2.70
N LEU A 124 1.96 -7.19 2.99
CA LEU A 124 1.44 -7.14 4.36
C LEU A 124 2.01 -8.28 5.23
N ALA A 125 2.13 -9.50 4.70
CA ALA A 125 2.72 -10.62 5.42
C ALA A 125 4.18 -10.37 5.80
N GLU A 126 4.94 -9.70 4.94
CA GLU A 126 6.34 -9.31 5.19
C GLU A 126 6.48 -8.21 6.26
N ARG A 127 5.42 -7.42 6.50
CA ARG A 127 5.42 -6.33 7.49
C ARG A 127 5.01 -6.77 8.89
N VAL A 128 4.32 -7.91 9.04
CA VAL A 128 3.99 -8.43 10.36
C VAL A 128 5.30 -8.84 11.04
N PRO A 129 5.64 -8.27 12.21
CA PRO A 129 6.82 -8.70 12.94
C PRO A 129 6.67 -10.19 13.26
N ILE A 130 7.61 -11.02 12.84
CA ILE A 130 7.75 -12.37 13.39
C ILE A 130 7.97 -12.14 14.89
N GLU A 131 6.97 -12.49 15.71
CA GLU A 131 7.13 -12.51 17.16
C GLU A 131 8.38 -13.33 17.46
N ARG A 132 9.47 -12.64 17.86
CA ARG A 132 10.64 -13.31 18.41
C ARG A 132 10.17 -14.00 19.66
N ALA A 133 9.96 -15.32 19.56
CA ALA A 133 9.74 -16.17 20.72
C ALA A 133 10.85 -15.91 21.73
N VAL A 134 10.54 -15.17 22.78
CA VAL A 134 11.44 -15.00 23.93
C VAL A 134 11.34 -16.30 24.71
N PRO A 135 12.42 -17.08 24.85
CA PRO A 135 12.37 -18.26 25.69
C PRO A 135 12.16 -17.80 27.13
N VAL A 136 11.05 -18.22 27.74
CA VAL A 136 10.82 -18.07 29.17
C VAL A 136 11.85 -18.94 29.88
N VAL A 137 12.85 -18.32 30.49
CA VAL A 137 13.78 -19.01 31.37
C VAL A 137 13.08 -19.18 32.71
N GLU A 138 12.68 -20.40 33.05
CA GLU A 138 12.13 -20.76 34.35
C GLU A 138 13.17 -20.51 35.46
N MET A 139 12.84 -19.62 36.40
CA MET A 139 13.63 -19.38 37.61
C MET A 139 13.27 -20.44 38.65
N GLN A 140 14.19 -21.38 38.92
CA GLN A 140 14.02 -22.37 39.99
C GLN A 140 14.14 -21.70 41.37
N GLU A 141 13.05 -21.75 42.15
CA GLU A 141 13.05 -21.45 43.58
C GLU A 141 13.98 -22.43 44.32
N LYS A 142 14.96 -21.89 45.05
CA LYS A 142 15.67 -22.64 46.09
C LYS A 142 14.97 -22.40 47.43
N THR A 143 14.24 -23.41 47.88
CA THR A 143 13.73 -23.51 49.24
C THR A 143 14.90 -23.77 50.19
N GLU A 144 15.32 -22.78 50.97
CA GLU A 144 16.23 -23.00 52.10
C GLU A 144 15.44 -23.56 53.29
N THR A 145 15.70 -24.83 53.58
CA THR A 145 15.35 -25.49 54.84
C THR A 145 16.66 -25.75 55.57
N ALA A 146 16.85 -25.19 56.77
CA ALA A 146 17.60 -25.86 57.83
C ALA A 146 17.41 -25.14 59.17
N ALA A 147 16.97 -25.93 60.14
CA ALA A 147 16.91 -25.64 61.57
C ALA A 147 18.31 -25.59 62.21
N ALA A 148 18.45 -24.78 63.27
CA ALA A 148 18.96 -25.18 64.59
C ALA A 148 18.77 -24.01 65.59
#